data_AF-A0A923E1J6-F1
#
_entry.id   AF-A0A923E1J6-F1
#
_cell.length_a   1.000
_cell.length_b   1.000
_cell.length_c   1.000
_cell.angle_alpha   90.00
_cell.angle_beta   90.00
_cell.angle_gamma   90.00
#
_symmetry.space_group_name_H-M   'P 1'
#
loop_
_entity.id
_entity.type
_entity.pdbx_description
1 polymer ?
#
loop_
_entity_poly.entity_id
_entity_poly.type
_entity_poly.pdbx_seq_one_letter_code
_entity_poly.pdbx_strand_id
1 'polypeptide(L)' 'MRKKIFLNVLFNLGIILSIFGMGWAFNNNSPLIIAFFAATFVAFIYVKIQLLKSLKDFKK' A
#
# COMPACT_ATOMS: atom_id res chain seq x y z
N MET A 1 -9.31 7.30 17.78
CA MET A 1 -10.10 7.35 16.53
C MET A 1 -9.30 7.91 15.34
N ARG A 2 -8.70 9.12 15.43
CA ARG A 2 -7.91 9.75 14.34
C ARG A 2 -6.80 8.88 13.74
N LYS A 3 -5.97 8.21 14.57
CA LYS A 3 -4.89 7.33 14.08
C LYS A 3 -5.38 6.21 13.17
N LYS A 4 -6.51 5.57 13.48
CA LYS A 4 -7.08 4.49 12.66
C LYS A 4 -7.58 5.00 11.30
N ILE A 5 -8.20 6.17 11.28
CA ILE A 5 -8.68 6.82 10.05
C ILE A 5 -7.50 7.21 9.17
N PHE A 6 -6.47 7.84 9.75
CA PHE A 6 -5.27 8.23 9.02
C PHE A 6 -4.57 7.01 8.39
N LEU A 7 -4.39 5.93 9.15
CA LEU A 7 -3.80 4.69 8.63
C LEU A 7 -4.65 4.10 7.50
N ASN A 8 -5.97 4.04 7.66
CA ASN A 8 -6.85 3.49 6.63
C ASN A 8 -6.80 4.30 5.33
N VAL A 9 -6.78 5.63 5.45
CA VAL A 9 -6.66 6.55 4.30
C VAL A 9 -5.28 6.42 3.65
N LEU A 10 -4.20 6.38 4.42
CA LEU A 10 -2.84 6.20 3.92
C LEU A 10 -2.69 4.90 3.13
N PHE A 11 -3.17 3.77 3.66
CA PHE A 11 -3.08 2.48 2.98
C PHE A 11 -3.92 2.43 1.70
N ASN A 12 -5.14 2.97 1.72
CA ASN A 12 -5.95 3.02 0.51
C ASN A 12 -5.35 3.96 -0.54
N LEU A 13 -4.85 5.12 -0.15
CA LEU A 13 -4.18 6.05 -1.07
C LEU A 13 -2.90 5.44 -1.65
N GLY A 14 -2.07 4.79 -0.84
CA GLY A 14 -0.84 4.13 -1.29
C GLY A 14 -1.10 3.01 -2.30
N ILE A 15 -2.15 2.22 -2.08
CA ILE A 15 -2.61 1.19 -3.01
C ILE A 15 -3.08 1.82 -4.33
N ILE A 16 -3.92 2.85 -4.26
CA ILE A 16 -4.43 3.56 -5.45
C ILE A 16 -3.28 4.17 -6.25
N LEU A 17 -2.38 4.91 -5.59
CA LEU A 17 -1.19 5.50 -6.20
C LEU A 17 -0.29 4.45 -6.86
N SER A 18 -0.14 3.27 -6.24
CA SER A 18 0.67 2.20 -6.81
C SER A 18 0.04 1.64 -8.09
N ILE A 19 -1.29 1.49 -8.14
CA ILE A 19 -2.01 1.00 -9.34
C ILE A 19 -1.92 2.03 -10.47
N PHE A 20 -2.21 3.29 -10.19
CA PHE A 20 -2.12 4.37 -11.20
C PHE A 20 -0.68 4.59 -11.68
N GLY A 21 0.29 4.58 -10.77
CA GLY A 21 1.71 4.70 -11.09
C GLY A 21 2.21 3.55 -11.97
N MET A 22 1.76 2.32 -11.70
CA MET A 22 2.09 1.15 -12.50
C MET A 22 1.48 1.23 -13.91
N GLY A 23 0.23 1.66 -14.04
CA GLY A 23 -0.42 1.89 -15.33
C GLY A 23 0.27 2.99 -16.16
N TRP A 24 0.67 4.08 -15.51
CA TRP A 24 1.44 5.14 -16.15
C TRP A 24 2.83 4.65 -16.59
N ALA A 25 3.54 3.91 -15.74
CA ALA A 25 4.85 3.37 -16.05
C ALA A 25 4.83 2.31 -17.17
N PHE A 26 3.76 1.53 -17.26
CA PHE A 26 3.50 0.61 -18.36
C PHE A 26 3.38 1.34 -19.69
N ASN A 27 2.61 2.43 -19.73
CA ASN A 27 2.45 3.25 -20.93
C ASN A 27 3.76 3.95 -21.38
N ASN A 28 4.68 4.17 -20.44
CA ASN A 28 5.99 4.79 -20.70
C ASN A 28 7.12 3.76 -20.89
N ASN A 29 6.81 2.46 -21.05
CA ASN A 29 7.80 1.38 -21.22
C ASN A 29 8.95 1.43 -20.19
N SER A 30 8.62 1.77 -18.93
CA SER A 30 9.60 1.97 -17.87
C SER A 30 9.57 0.81 -16.86
N PRO A 31 10.22 -0.33 -17.16
CA PRO A 31 10.11 -1.56 -16.36
C PRO A 31 10.63 -1.41 -14.92
N LEU A 32 11.64 -0.57 -14.71
CA LEU A 32 12.16 -0.24 -13.37
C LEU A 32 11.10 0.43 -12.49
N ILE A 33 10.30 1.33 -13.07
CA ILE A 33 9.27 2.07 -12.35
C ILE A 33 8.08 1.15 -12.05
N ILE A 34 7.74 0.24 -12.97
CA ILE A 34 6.74 -0.80 -12.75
C ILE A 34 7.16 -1.72 -11.59
N ALA A 35 8.41 -2.19 -11.60
CA ALA A 35 8.95 -3.03 -10.54
C ALA A 35 8.96 -2.30 -9.18
N PHE A 36 9.30 -1.01 -9.18
CA PHE A 36 9.21 -0.17 -7.98
C PHE A 36 7.78 -0.09 -7.44
N PHE A 37 6.80 0.23 -8.31
CA PHE A 37 5.40 0.30 -7.89
C PHE A 37 4.87 -1.05 -7.39
N ALA A 38 5.30 -2.16 -7.99
CA ALA A 38 4.94 -3.50 -7.56
C ALA A 38 5.51 -3.82 -6.18
N ALA A 39 6.78 -3.47 -5.93
CA ALA A 39 7.41 -3.64 -4.63
C ALA A 39 6.72 -2.78 -3.55
N THR A 40 6.40 -1.51 -3.84
CA THR A 40 5.65 -0.66 -2.90
C THR A 40 4.24 -1.18 -2.66
N PHE A 41 3.55 -1.70 -3.67
CA PHE A 41 2.22 -2.29 -3.51
C PHE A 41 2.25 -3.48 -2.53
N VAL A 42 3.21 -4.38 -2.70
CA VAL A 42 3.41 -5.52 -1.79
C VAL A 42 3.76 -5.04 -0.38
N ALA A 43 4.64 -4.04 -0.25
CA ALA A 43 4.97 -3.46 1.05
C ALA A 43 3.75 -2.86 1.75
N PHE A 44 2.90 -2.11 1.04
CA PHE A 44 1.67 -1.56 1.60
C PHE A 44 0.69 -2.65 2.06
N ILE A 45 0.53 -3.73 1.30
CA ILE A 45 -0.29 -4.87 1.72
C ILE A 45 0.31 -5.52 2.98
N TYR A 46 1.61 -5.75 3.01
CA TYR A 46 2.30 -6.37 4.14
C TYR A 46 2.10 -5.57 5.43
N VAL A 47 2.36 -4.26 5.39
CA VAL A 47 2.20 -3.41 6.58
C VAL A 47 0.73 -3.34 6.99
N LYS A 48 -0.22 -3.31 6.05
CA LYS A 48 -1.66 -3.37 6.37
C LYS A 48 -2.02 -4.65 7.13
N ILE A 49 -1.49 -5.80 6.70
CA ILE A 49 -1.69 -7.09 7.38
C ILE A 49 -1.08 -7.10 8.78
N GLN A 50 0.16 -6.61 8.93
CA GLN A 50 0.80 -6.47 10.25
C GLN A 50 -0.03 -5.60 11.20
N LEU A 51 -0.57 -4.50 10.69
CA LEU A 51 -1.39 -3.59 11.48
C LEU A 51 -2.69 -4.25 11.93
N LEU A 52 -3.34 -5.03 11.05
CA LEU A 52 -4.51 -5.84 11.40
C LEU A 52 -4.20 -6.93 12.43
N LYS A 53 -3.02 -7.57 12.34
CA LYS A 53 -2.56 -8.56 13.33
C LYS A 53 -2.31 -7.91 14.70
N SER A 54 -1.56 -6.82 14.74
CA SER A 54 -1.27 -6.08 15.97
C SER A 54 -2.56 -5.63 16.66
N LEU A 55 -3.56 -5.16 15.91
CA LEU A 55 -4.86 -4.80 16.46
C LEU A 55 -5.67 -5.99 17.01
N LYS A 56 -5.43 -7.22 16.54
CA LYS A 56 -6.05 -8.44 17.07
C LYS A 56 -5.40 -8.91 18.37
N ASP A 57 -4.07 -8.83 18.48
CA ASP A 57 -3.34 -9.18 19.71
C ASP A 57 -3.69 -8.26 20.88
N PHE A 58 -3.98 -6.97 20.61
CA PHE A 58 -4.46 -6.03 21.64
C PHE A 58 -5.86 -6.34 22.21
N LYS A 59 -6.58 -7.35 21.68
CA LYS A 59 -7.93 -7.73 22.14
C LYS A 59 -7.93 -8.99 23.03
N LYS A 60 -6.76 -9.54 23.35
CA LYS A 60 -6.59 -10.70 24.23
C LYS A 60 -6.15 -10.25 25.61
#